data_AF-A0A060C9G4-F1
#
_entry.id   AF-A0A060C9G4-F1
#
_cell.length_a   1.000
_cell.length_b   1.000
_cell.length_c   1.000
_cell.angle_alpha   90.00
_cell.angle_beta   90.00
_cell.angle_gamma   90.00
#
_symmetry.space_group_name_H-M   'P 1'
#
loop_
_entity.id
_entity.type
_entity.pdbx_description
1 polymer ?
#
loop_
_entity_poly.entity_id
_entity_poly.type
_entity_poly.pdbx_seq_one_letter_code
_entity_poly.pdbx_strand_id
1 'polypeptide(L)'
;DAPVHTLAAALLLDKHEIHYFEDIGYFHNPFANCPSSTGIRKSKRCICDCSDESVIDVQPHSCVPIWWKVGGKTFLKDKGVI
;
A
#
# COMPACT_ATOMS: atom_id res chain seq x y z
N ASP A 1 -3.43 16.17 10.49
CA ASP A 1 -4.08 15.08 11.26
C ASP A 1 -3.37 13.73 11.03
N ALA A 2 -3.00 13.38 9.79
CA ALA A 2 -2.29 12.15 9.43
C ALA A 2 -1.23 11.66 10.45
N PRO A 3 -0.20 12.45 10.85
CA PRO A 3 0.79 11.98 11.83
C PRO A 3 0.21 11.68 13.22
N VAL A 4 -0.85 12.38 13.65
CA VAL A 4 -1.54 12.12 14.92
C VAL A 4 -2.29 10.79 14.85
N HIS A 5 -3.02 10.53 13.77
CA HIS A 5 -3.70 9.26 13.55
C HIS A 5 -2.70 8.09 13.43
N THR A 6 -1.59 8.29 12.72
CA THR A 6 -0.55 7.26 12.59
C THR A 6 0.06 6.91 13.95
N LEU A 7 0.31 7.90 14.82
CA LEU A 7 0.83 7.63 16.16
C LEU A 7 -0.18 6.86 17.02
N ALA A 8 -1.45 7.26 17.00
CA ALA A 8 -2.51 6.55 17.73
C ALA A 8 -2.66 5.11 17.24
N ALA A 9 -2.74 4.89 15.91
CA ALA A 9 -2.83 3.56 15.34
C ALA A 9 -1.60 2.69 15.67
N ALA A 10 -0.39 3.26 15.61
CA ALA A 10 0.83 2.53 15.89
C ALA A 10 1.02 2.17 17.38
N LEU A 11 0.44 2.94 18.30
CA LEU A 11 0.57 2.72 19.75
C LEU A 11 -0.58 1.89 20.33
N LEU A 12 -1.78 2.00 19.76
CA LEU A 12 -3.01 1.47 20.38
C LEU A 12 -3.54 0.21 19.70
N LEU A 13 -3.18 -0.05 18.44
CA LEU A 13 -3.60 -1.24 17.72
C LEU A 13 -2.47 -2.25 17.64
N ASP A 14 -2.83 -3.52 17.59
CA ASP A 14 -1.90 -4.54 17.15
C ASP A 14 -1.59 -4.35 15.67
N LYS A 15 -0.34 -4.61 15.32
CA LYS A 15 0.17 -4.49 13.94
C LYS A 15 -0.69 -5.20 12.89
N HIS A 16 -1.32 -6.32 13.24
CA HIS A 16 -2.16 -7.11 12.31
C HIS A 16 -3.55 -6.52 12.08
N GLU A 17 -3.95 -5.51 12.86
CA GLU A 17 -5.17 -4.73 12.67
C GLU A 17 -4.98 -3.59 11.67
N ILE A 18 -3.73 -3.31 11.26
CA ILE A 18 -3.39 -2.30 10.26
C ILE A 18 -3.11 -2.98 8.93
N HIS A 19 -3.84 -2.57 7.89
CA HIS A 19 -3.71 -3.14 6.55
C HIS A 19 -3.16 -2.14 5.54
N TYR A 20 -2.17 -2.56 4.75
CA TYR A 20 -1.67 -1.82 3.60
C TYR A 20 -2.30 -2.38 2.31
N PHE A 21 -3.10 -1.56 1.62
CA PHE A 21 -3.79 -1.94 0.39
C PHE A 21 -2.85 -1.84 -0.83
N GLU A 22 -2.06 -2.88 -1.08
CA GLU A 22 -1.16 -2.95 -2.24
C GLU A 22 -1.88 -3.13 -3.59
N ASP A 23 -3.17 -3.48 -3.58
CA ASP A 23 -3.97 -3.81 -4.76
C ASP A 23 -4.90 -2.67 -5.23
N ILE A 24 -4.91 -1.54 -4.53
CA ILE A 24 -5.72 -0.36 -4.87
C ILE A 24 -4.82 0.73 -5.46
N GLY A 25 -5.03 1.05 -6.75
CA GLY A 25 -4.42 2.25 -7.35
C GLY A 25 -5.06 3.52 -6.78
N TYR A 26 -4.24 4.45 -6.30
CA TYR A 26 -4.71 5.70 -5.70
C TYR A 26 -3.77 6.86 -6.03
N PHE A 27 -4.33 8.06 -6.23
CA PHE A 27 -3.58 9.27 -6.48
C PHE A 27 -4.10 10.42 -5.61
N HIS A 28 -3.18 11.09 -4.93
CA HIS A 28 -3.40 12.37 -4.29
C HIS A 28 -2.15 13.21 -4.45
N ASN A 29 -2.27 14.36 -5.13
CA ASN A 29 -1.14 15.20 -5.49
C ASN A 29 -0.14 15.40 -4.33
N PRO A 30 1.18 15.21 -4.55
CA PRO A 30 1.84 14.81 -5.80
C PRO A 30 2.08 13.30 -5.94
N PHE A 31 1.44 12.45 -5.14
CA PHE A 31 1.81 11.05 -4.95
C PHE A 31 0.75 10.05 -5.41
N ALA A 32 1.23 8.92 -5.94
CA ALA A 32 0.46 7.78 -6.37
C ALA A 32 0.95 6.49 -5.69
N ASN A 33 0.00 5.58 -5.44
CA ASN A 33 0.23 4.15 -5.26
C ASN A 33 -0.27 3.44 -6.53
N CYS A 34 0.56 2.58 -7.12
CA CYS A 34 0.15 1.78 -8.27
C CYS A 34 0.57 0.31 -8.09
N PRO A 35 -0.37 -0.66 -8.10
CA PRO A 35 -0.05 -2.06 -7.86
C PRO A 35 1.03 -2.59 -8.80
N SER A 36 2.15 -3.07 -8.25
CA SER A 36 3.32 -3.50 -9.05
C SER A 36 3.00 -4.74 -9.91
N SER A 37 2.16 -5.65 -9.40
CA SER A 37 1.73 -6.86 -10.11
C SER A 37 0.88 -6.51 -11.34
N THR A 38 1.36 -6.92 -12.51
CA THR A 38 0.61 -6.82 -13.78
C THR A 38 -0.70 -7.62 -13.73
N GLY A 39 -0.73 -8.75 -13.02
CA GLY A 39 -1.93 -9.57 -12.84
C GLY A 39 -3.01 -8.87 -12.01
N ILE A 40 -2.61 -8.22 -10.91
CA ILE A 40 -3.53 -7.41 -10.09
C ILE A 40 -4.07 -6.25 -10.92
N ARG A 41 -3.20 -5.51 -11.62
CA ARG A 41 -3.64 -4.38 -12.45
C ARG A 41 -4.64 -4.79 -13.52
N LYS A 42 -4.41 -5.91 -14.21
CA LYS A 42 -5.34 -6.43 -15.22
C LYS A 42 -6.67 -6.87 -14.60
N SER A 43 -6.62 -7.66 -13.52
CA SER A 43 -7.83 -8.20 -12.88
C SER A 43 -8.70 -7.12 -12.20
N LYS A 44 -8.07 -6.11 -11.59
CA LYS A 44 -8.73 -4.99 -10.91
C LYS A 44 -8.99 -3.79 -11.83
N ARG A 45 -8.62 -3.89 -13.12
CA ARG A 45 -8.78 -2.83 -14.13
C ARG A 45 -8.13 -1.50 -13.72
N CYS A 46 -6.92 -1.57 -13.17
CA CYS A 46 -6.16 -0.37 -12.80
C CYS A 46 -5.79 0.44 -14.05
N ILE A 47 -5.87 1.77 -13.93
CA ILE A 47 -5.56 2.72 -15.01
C ILE A 47 -4.22 3.43 -14.83
N CYS A 48 -3.53 3.22 -13.70
CA CYS A 48 -2.28 3.90 -13.38
C CYS A 48 -1.09 3.39 -14.22
N ASP A 49 -0.15 4.29 -14.49
CA ASP A 49 1.16 3.99 -15.05
C ASP A 49 2.17 3.79 -13.91
N CYS A 50 2.71 2.58 -13.76
CA CYS A 50 3.70 2.28 -12.73
C CYS A 50 5.06 2.98 -12.95
N SER A 51 5.30 3.54 -14.14
CA SER A 51 6.53 4.25 -14.48
C SER A 51 6.47 5.76 -14.26
N ASP A 52 5.29 6.28 -13.87
CA ASP A 52 5.10 7.69 -13.57
C ASP A 52 5.88 8.12 -12.31
N GLU A 53 6.47 9.31 -12.34
CA GLU A 53 7.30 9.84 -11.25
C GLU A 53 6.50 10.07 -9.94
N SER A 54 5.17 10.23 -10.05
CA SER A 54 4.29 10.33 -8.88
C SER A 54 4.18 9.02 -8.10
N VAL A 55 4.53 7.87 -8.69
CA VAL A 55 4.47 6.57 -8.00
C VAL A 55 5.61 6.45 -7.00
N ILE A 56 5.27 6.49 -5.70
CA ILE A 56 6.29 6.60 -4.63
C ILE A 56 6.51 5.32 -3.83
N ASP A 57 5.82 4.23 -4.13
CA ASP A 57 5.81 2.99 -3.32
C ASP A 57 7.20 2.50 -2.88
N VAL A 58 8.22 2.65 -3.75
CA VAL A 58 9.61 2.24 -3.49
C VAL A 58 10.61 3.40 -3.44
N GLN A 59 10.13 4.64 -3.42
CA GLN A 59 10.99 5.82 -3.41
C GLN A 59 11.56 6.10 -1.99
N PRO A 60 12.75 6.71 -1.86
CA PRO A 60 13.41 6.90 -0.56
C PRO A 60 12.62 7.71 0.47
N HIS A 61 11.74 8.61 0.01
CA HIS A 61 10.92 9.45 0.87
C HIS A 61 9.58 8.79 1.25
N SER A 62 9.27 7.61 0.71
CA SER A 62 8.11 6.81 1.11
C SER A 62 8.41 5.97 2.34
N CYS A 63 7.41 5.83 3.22
CA CYS A 63 7.49 4.95 4.39
C CYS A 63 7.02 3.51 4.09
N VAL A 64 6.52 3.23 2.88
CA VAL A 64 6.03 1.90 2.50
C VAL A 64 7.12 0.82 2.61
N PRO A 65 8.38 1.03 2.20
CA PRO A 65 9.44 0.02 2.39
C PRO A 65 9.73 -0.27 3.87
N ILE A 66 9.63 0.75 4.73
CA ILE A 66 9.78 0.60 6.18
C ILE A 66 8.62 -0.23 6.71
N TRP A 67 7.38 0.08 6.31
CA TRP A 67 6.20 -0.70 6.67
C TRP A 67 6.33 -2.16 6.23
N TRP A 68 6.82 -2.47 5.03
CA TRP A 68 7.03 -3.87 4.64
C TRP A 68 8.05 -4.60 5.53
N LYS A 69 9.08 -3.89 6.00
CA LYS A 69 10.09 -4.44 6.91
C LYS A 69 9.56 -4.66 8.33
N VAL A 70 8.78 -3.72 8.87
CA VAL A 70 8.38 -3.72 10.29
C VAL A 70 6.91 -4.05 10.52
N GLY A 71 6.05 -3.69 9.57
CA GLY A 71 4.59 -3.89 9.42
C GLY A 71 4.22 -5.22 8.76
N GLY A 72 5.14 -5.80 7.98
CA GLY A 72 4.92 -7.05 7.24
C GLY A 72 4.12 -6.84 5.96
N LYS A 73 4.30 -7.76 5.01
CA LYS A 73 3.47 -7.84 3.80
C LYS A 73 2.38 -8.88 4.04
N THR A 74 1.20 -8.45 4.44
CA THR A 74 0.01 -9.29 4.32
C THR A 74 -0.54 -9.11 2.92
N PHE A 75 -0.10 -9.97 2.00
CA PHE A 75 -0.88 -10.26 0.81
C PHE A 75 -2.26 -10.68 1.30
N LEU A 76 -3.34 -10.12 0.75
CA LEU A 76 -4.66 -10.70 0.95
C LEU A 76 -4.51 -12.18 0.60
N LYS A 77 -4.54 -13.06 1.61
CA LYS A 77 -4.65 -14.49 1.36
C LYS A 77 -5.85 -14.62 0.44
N ASP A 78 -5.63 -15.10 -0.78
CA ASP A 78 -6.72 -15.44 -1.68
C ASP A 78 -7.74 -16.21 -0.86
N LYS A 79 -8.90 -15.61 -0.60
CA LYS A 79 -10.05 -16.33 -0.05
C LYS A 79 -10.66 -17.18 -1.18
N GLY A 80 -9.87 -18.06 -1.78
CA GLY A 80 -10.34 -19.32 -2.35
C GLY A 80 -10.34 -20.31 -1.18
N VAL A 81 -11.49 -20.71 -0.65
CA VAL A 81 -12.25 -21.87 -1.14
C VAL A 81 -11.32 -23.08 -1.29
N ILE A 82 -11.52 -24.03 -0.38
CA ILE A 82 -11.11 -25.45 -0.34
C ILE A 82 -10.49 -25.99 -1.62
#